data_AF-A0A101BFL3-F1
#
_entry.id   AF-A0A101BFL3-F1
#
_cell.length_a   1.000
_cell.length_b   1.000
_cell.length_c   1.000
_cell.angle_alpha   90.00
_cell.angle_beta   90.00
_cell.angle_gamma   90.00
#
_symmetry.space_group_name_H-M   'P 1'
#
loop_
_entity.id
_entity.type
_entity.pdbx_description
1 polymer ?
#
loop_
_entity_poly.entity_id
_entity_poly.type
_entity_poly.pdbx_seq_one_letter_code
_entity_poly.pdbx_strand_id
1 'polypeptide(L)'
;MTEYIKRLDRRSIVVFFGTLYAVALLFALFPPLYLWGSGIRYEVFGMPFAISYWIIDALVLGLTLTAFYVVEDIRGELDDDTTEPVTEITGG
;
A
#
# COMPACT_ATOMS: atom_id res chain seq x y z
N MET A 1 -2.40 -18.03 -10.90
CA MET A 1 -2.85 -16.73 -10.36
C MET A 1 -1.93 -15.60 -10.85
N THR A 2 -0.62 -15.76 -10.75
CA THR A 2 0.43 -14.88 -11.30
C THR A 2 0.25 -14.51 -12.79
N GLU A 3 -0.18 -15.44 -13.64
CA GLU A 3 -0.50 -15.16 -15.07
C GLU A 3 -1.57 -14.10 -15.29
N TYR A 4 -2.58 -14.02 -14.41
CA TYR A 4 -3.62 -12.99 -14.51
C TYR A 4 -3.07 -11.61 -14.13
N ILE A 5 -2.20 -11.55 -13.11
CA ILE A 5 -1.57 -10.31 -12.63
C ILE A 5 -0.61 -9.73 -13.68
N LYS A 6 0.12 -10.61 -14.39
CA LYS A 6 1.03 -10.20 -15.47
C LYS A 6 0.30 -9.62 -16.70
N ARG A 7 -0.92 -10.08 -16.97
CA ARG A 7 -1.74 -9.62 -18.11
C ARG A 7 -2.47 -8.31 -17.88
N LEU A 8 -2.60 -7.87 -16.63
CA LEU A 8 -3.24 -6.61 -16.31
C LEU A 8 -2.40 -5.43 -16.81
N ASP A 9 -3.08 -4.38 -17.26
CA ASP A 9 -2.41 -3.16 -17.65
C ASP A 9 -1.78 -2.46 -16.44
N ARG A 10 -0.54 -1.97 -16.59
CA ARG A 10 0.22 -1.32 -15.49
C ARG A 10 -0.53 -0.12 -14.93
N ARG A 11 -1.14 0.68 -15.81
CA ARG A 11 -1.90 1.86 -15.39
C ARG A 11 -3.10 1.47 -14.53
N SER A 12 -3.74 0.35 -14.82
CA SER A 12 -4.89 -0.13 -14.03
C SER A 12 -4.48 -0.51 -12.62
N ILE A 13 -3.33 -1.19 -12.46
CA ILE A 13 -2.78 -1.57 -11.15
C ILE A 13 -2.40 -0.32 -10.35
N VAL A 14 -1.64 0.60 -10.94
CA VAL A 14 -1.21 1.84 -10.29
C VAL A 14 -2.42 2.70 -9.89
N VAL A 15 -3.42 2.82 -10.76
CA VAL A 15 -4.66 3.56 -10.43
C VAL A 15 -5.42 2.87 -9.31
N PHE A 16 -5.53 1.54 -9.32
CA PHE A 16 -6.24 0.79 -8.28
C PHE A 16 -5.58 0.95 -6.91
N PHE A 17 -4.30 0.60 -6.79
CA PHE A 17 -3.56 0.72 -5.52
C PHE A 17 -3.36 2.18 -5.11
N GLY A 18 -3.11 3.07 -6.05
CA GLY A 18 -3.01 4.51 -5.80
C GLY A 18 -4.33 5.12 -5.31
N THR A 19 -5.48 4.66 -5.81
CA THR A 19 -6.79 5.10 -5.32
C THR A 19 -7.04 4.59 -3.90
N LEU A 20 -6.76 3.31 -3.63
CA LEU A 20 -6.87 2.75 -2.27
C LEU A 20 -5.98 3.50 -1.27
N TYR A 21 -4.75 3.79 -1.66
CA TYR A 21 -3.81 4.58 -0.87
C TYR A 21 -4.31 6.00 -0.63
N ALA A 22 -4.77 6.69 -1.67
CA ALA A 22 -5.31 8.04 -1.56
C ALA A 22 -6.54 8.11 -0.66
N VAL A 23 -7.45 7.13 -0.76
CA VAL A 23 -8.62 7.05 0.11
C VAL A 23 -8.19 6.83 1.56
N ALA A 24 -7.29 5.88 1.83
CA ALA A 24 -6.82 5.64 3.19
C ALA A 24 -6.07 6.86 3.77
N LEU A 25 -5.31 7.59 2.95
CA LEU A 25 -4.73 8.88 3.36
C LEU A 25 -5.77 9.95 3.63
N LEU A 26 -6.85 10.02 2.85
CA LEU A 26 -7.93 10.98 3.11
C LEU A 26 -8.62 10.70 4.44
N PHE A 27 -8.78 9.42 4.80
CA PHE A 27 -9.30 8.98 6.10
C PHE A 27 -8.31 9.27 7.24
N ALA A 28 -7.01 9.13 6.99
CA ALA A 28 -6.01 9.51 7.97
C ALA A 28 -5.92 11.04 8.17
N LEU A 29 -6.01 11.82 7.08
CA LEU A 29 -5.78 13.27 7.09
C LEU A 29 -7.00 14.05 7.57
N PHE A 30 -8.16 13.70 7.02
CA PHE A 30 -9.41 14.24 7.50
C PHE A 30 -10.01 13.17 8.38
N PRO A 31 -10.41 13.53 9.60
CA PRO A 31 -11.11 12.60 10.44
C PRO A 31 -12.64 12.84 10.41
N PRO A 32 -13.36 12.93 9.25
CA PRO A 32 -14.80 13.11 9.25
C PRO A 32 -15.50 11.98 10.00
N LEU A 33 -14.96 10.75 9.97
CA LEU A 33 -15.51 9.64 10.73
C LEU A 33 -15.19 9.71 12.23
N TYR A 34 -13.98 10.10 12.61
CA TYR A 34 -13.63 10.28 14.02
C TYR A 34 -14.36 11.47 14.65
N LEU A 35 -14.53 12.60 13.94
CA LEU A 35 -15.28 13.76 14.42
C LEU A 35 -16.78 13.53 14.41
N TRP A 36 -17.32 12.82 13.42
CA TRP A 36 -18.71 12.35 13.46
C TRP A 36 -18.94 11.40 14.64
N GLY A 37 -17.93 10.60 14.99
CA GLY A 37 -17.92 9.73 16.15
C GLY A 37 -17.42 10.35 17.46
N SER A 38 -17.02 11.62 17.53
CA SER A 38 -16.32 12.14 18.72
C SER A 38 -17.23 12.33 19.94
N GLY A 39 -18.55 12.27 19.75
CA GLY A 39 -19.53 12.12 20.83
C GLY A 39 -19.74 10.68 21.29
N ILE A 40 -19.18 9.71 20.58
CA ILE A 40 -19.38 8.28 20.79
C ILE A 40 -18.29 7.77 21.73
N ARG A 41 -18.69 7.36 22.95
CA ARG A 41 -17.82 6.68 23.93
C ARG A 41 -17.73 5.17 23.67
N TYR A 42 -17.59 4.78 22.40
CA TYR A 42 -17.54 3.37 22.03
C TYR A 42 -16.10 2.87 22.13
N GLU A 43 -15.93 1.71 22.73
CA GLU A 43 -14.66 1.02 22.85
C GLU A 43 -14.64 -0.16 21.89
N VAL A 44 -13.52 -0.32 21.18
CA VAL A 44 -13.28 -1.46 20.28
C VAL A 44 -12.13 -2.26 20.88
N PHE A 45 -12.39 -3.49 21.32
CA PHE A 45 -11.43 -4.34 22.04
C PHE A 45 -10.80 -3.66 23.27
N GLY A 46 -11.58 -2.83 24.00
CA GLY A 46 -11.11 -2.10 25.18
C GLY A 46 -10.21 -0.89 24.88
N MET A 47 -10.06 -0.52 23.60
CA MET A 47 -9.39 0.71 23.19
C MET A 47 -10.41 1.77 22.76
N PRO A 48 -10.14 3.07 22.98
CA PRO A 48 -10.97 4.15 22.46
C PRO A 48 -11.12 4.02 20.94
N PHE A 49 -12.32 4.23 20.41
CA PHE A 49 -12.61 4.18 18.97
C PHE A 49 -11.56 4.93 18.12
N ALA A 50 -11.09 6.09 18.59
CA ALA A 50 -10.05 6.87 17.93
C ALA A 50 -8.75 6.09 17.71
N ILE A 51 -8.27 5.35 18.72
CA ILE A 51 -7.05 4.54 18.61
C ILE A 51 -7.25 3.41 17.60
N SER A 52 -8.38 2.71 17.69
CA SER A 52 -8.71 1.61 16.80
C SER A 52 -8.84 2.06 15.34
N TYR A 53 -9.41 3.25 15.12
CA TYR A 53 -9.49 3.88 13.81
C TYR A 53 -8.10 4.08 13.18
N TRP A 54 -7.17 4.70 13.92
CA TRP A 54 -5.79 4.90 13.45
C TRP A 54 -5.06 3.59 13.16
N ILE A 55 -5.29 2.55 13.98
CA ILE A 55 -4.71 1.22 13.75
C ILE A 55 -5.25 0.63 12.44
N ILE A 56 -6.57 0.73 12.21
CA ILE A 56 -7.20 0.22 10.98
C ILE A 56 -6.67 0.97 9.76
N ASP A 57 -6.59 2.30 9.80
CA ASP A 57 -6.05 3.09 8.69
C ASP A 57 -4.59 2.73 8.39
N ALA A 58 -3.75 2.58 9.43
CA ALA A 58 -2.37 2.15 9.28
C ALA A 58 -2.27 0.75 8.66
N LEU A 59 -3.14 -0.19 9.07
CA LEU A 59 -3.19 -1.54 8.49
C LEU A 59 -3.63 -1.50 7.03
N VAL A 60 -4.67 -0.73 6.69
CA VAL A 60 -5.14 -0.59 5.31
C VAL A 60 -4.06 0.00 4.42
N LEU A 61 -3.39 1.07 4.85
CA LEU A 61 -2.27 1.67 4.13
C LEU A 61 -1.11 0.68 3.96
N GLY A 62 -0.68 0.04 5.05
CA GLY A 62 0.41 -0.92 5.04
C GLY A 62 0.14 -2.10 4.11
N LEU A 63 -1.03 -2.73 4.24
CA LEU A 63 -1.43 -3.86 3.40
C LEU A 63 -1.58 -3.45 1.92
N THR A 64 -2.11 -2.26 1.64
CA THR A 64 -2.22 -1.75 0.26
C THR A 64 -0.84 -1.61 -0.38
N LEU A 65 0.12 -1.01 0.33
CA LEU A 65 1.49 -0.86 -0.17
C LEU A 65 2.23 -2.20 -0.28
N THR A 66 2.10 -3.08 0.70
CA THR A 66 2.69 -4.42 0.64
C THR A 66 2.13 -5.22 -0.53
N ALA A 67 0.82 -5.18 -0.75
CA ALA A 67 0.19 -5.87 -1.88
C ALA A 67 0.63 -5.26 -3.22
N PHE A 68 0.76 -3.93 -3.31
CA PHE A 68 1.27 -3.26 -4.49
C PHE A 68 2.71 -3.68 -4.80
N TYR A 69 3.59 -3.67 -3.79
CA TYR A 69 4.97 -4.13 -3.91
C TYR A 69 5.06 -5.58 -4.40
N VAL A 70 4.28 -6.50 -3.83
CA VAL A 70 4.24 -7.90 -4.26
C VAL A 70 3.76 -8.04 -5.71
N VAL A 71 2.82 -7.19 -6.15
CA VAL A 71 2.34 -7.18 -7.54
C VAL A 71 3.42 -6.68 -8.51
N GLU A 72 4.17 -5.64 -8.15
CA GLU A 72 5.31 -5.13 -8.93
C GLU A 72 6.44 -6.17 -9.01
N ASP A 73 6.75 -6.85 -7.91
CA ASP A 73 7.72 -7.95 -7.83
C ASP A 73 7.34 -9.10 -8.77
N ILE A 74 6.09 -9.58 -8.70
CA ILE A 74 5.58 -10.65 -9.58
C ILE A 74 5.70 -10.31 -11.07
N ARG A 75 5.59 -9.02 -11.40
CA ARG A 75 5.66 -8.51 -12.78
C ARG A 75 7.09 -8.26 -13.24
N GLY A 76 8.09 -8.37 -12.35
CA GLY A 76 9.48 -8.03 -12.62
C GLY A 76 9.67 -6.53 -12.84
N GLU A 77 8.73 -5.68 -12.41
CA GLU A 77 8.86 -4.22 -12.53
C GLU A 77 9.87 -3.65 -11.53
N LEU A 78 10.22 -4.43 -10.48
CA LEU A 78 11.26 -4.09 -9.51
C LEU A 78 12.68 -4.51 -9.94
N ASP A 79 12.80 -5.33 -10.99
CA ASP A 79 14.10 -5.86 -11.47
C ASP A 79 14.85 -4.89 -12.41
N ASP A 80 14.29 -3.70 -12.70
CA ASP A 80 14.79 -2.78 -13.75
C ASP A 80 15.86 -1.77 -13.28
N ASP A 81 16.53 -2.01 -12.15
CA ASP A 81 17.61 -1.13 -11.67
C ASP A 81 18.96 -1.86 -11.61
N THR A 82 19.78 -1.65 -12.65
CA THR A 82 21.23 -1.33 -12.53
C THR A 82 22.17 -2.26 -11.73
N THR A 83 21.85 -3.54 -11.56
CA THR A 83 22.88 -4.56 -11.29
C THR A 83 23.39 -5.14 -12.61
N GLU A 84 23.92 -4.26 -13.49
CA GLU A 84 24.93 -4.75 -14.41
C GLU A 84 26.04 -5.37 -13.54
N PRO A 85 26.42 -6.65 -13.73
CA PRO A 85 27.65 -7.11 -13.10
C PRO A 85 28.73 -6.16 -13.61
N VAL A 86 29.47 -5.51 -12.71
CA VAL A 86 30.72 -4.85 -13.07
C VAL A 86 31.51 -5.93 -13.79
N THR A 87 31.49 -5.91 -15.13
CA THR A 87 32.36 -6.75 -15.92
C THR A 87 33.74 -6.24 -15.58
N GLU A 88 34.35 -6.95 -14.63
CA GLU A 88 35.75 -6.90 -14.30
C GLU A 88 36.47 -6.95 -15.64
N ILE A 89 36.92 -5.78 -16.08
CA ILE A 89 37.72 -5.63 -17.29
C ILE A 89 38.96 -6.46 -17.01
N THR A 90 38.95 -7.64 -17.61
CA THR A 90 40.00 -8.64 -17.55
C THR A 90 41.31 -8.01 -18.01
N GLY A 91 42.39 -8.36 -17.32
CA GLY A 91 43.73 -7.89 -17.65
C GLY A 91 44.10 -8.03 -19.12
N GLY A 92 44.91 -7.06 -19.57
CA GLY A 92 45.57 -6.98 -20.86
C GLY A 92 46.49 -5.77 -20.87
#